data_AF-A0AA47HYC8-F1
#
_entry.id   AF-A0AA47HYC8-F1
#
_cell.length_a   1.000
_cell.length_b   1.000
_cell.length_c   1.000
_cell.angle_alpha   90.00
_cell.angle_beta   90.00
_cell.angle_gamma   90.00
#
_symmetry.space_group_name_H-M   'P 1'
#
loop_
_entity.id
_entity.type
_entity.pdbx_description
1 polymer ?
#
loop_
_entity_poly.entity_id
_entity_poly.type
_entity_poly.pdbx_seq_one_letter_code
_entity_poly.pdbx_strand_id
1 'polypeptide(L)'
;MDFAKAYKQCRKSMALGRGIKAVEACLHRGKHEFDSLQEAKLSCFRDIRGYKIVSSGECAFFPRDLSEIKVGSGLAWYRDTFATTEIVLPPYHSFGFLSEYGGKISKSNSEEERYAHANNMLLEMYTPPRMADLICGAWSQRITFAQYQEQLIEAVKAYCLGLYGVAIVGILPCIEGFLRELGKHVSLPVKDAVNIETLLKVFHRIKQGELKRLVAGYDWYPDKELTINYLSRYHERVQMLESMEMYFRGCFYGHTESLPSHFVLNRHGIAHGFFKGYATPSNFLRLFNLISLLSFAAILVEGRGRETLNN
;
A
#
# COMPACT_ATOMS: atom_id res chain seq x y z
N MET A 1 -0.86 -15.89 32.06
CA MET A 1 0.50 -16.43 31.77
C MET A 1 1.41 -15.31 31.26
N ASP A 2 2.73 -15.34 31.49
CA ASP A 2 3.65 -14.42 30.78
C ASP A 2 3.92 -14.94 29.35
N PHE A 3 3.16 -14.40 28.39
CA PHE A 3 3.24 -14.79 26.98
C PHE A 3 4.63 -14.56 26.38
N ALA A 4 5.32 -13.49 26.75
CA ALA A 4 6.64 -13.18 26.19
C ALA A 4 7.69 -14.20 26.62
N LYS A 5 7.68 -14.58 27.91
CA LYS A 5 8.56 -15.63 28.43
C LYS A 5 8.23 -17.00 27.84
N ALA A 6 6.94 -17.34 27.75
CA ALA A 6 6.46 -18.59 27.16
C ALA A 6 6.85 -18.71 25.68
N TYR A 7 6.66 -17.65 24.89
CA TYR A 7 7.05 -17.62 23.47
C TYR A 7 8.56 -17.78 23.30
N LYS A 8 9.36 -17.05 24.08
CA LYS A 8 10.83 -17.14 24.04
C LYS A 8 11.32 -18.56 24.34
N GLN A 9 10.68 -19.25 25.29
CA GLN A 9 10.98 -20.64 25.61
C GLN A 9 10.60 -21.61 24.47
N CYS A 10 9.38 -21.46 23.92
CA CYS A 10 8.92 -22.26 22.78
C CYS A 10 9.81 -22.08 21.54
N ARG A 11 10.28 -20.86 21.30
CA ARG A 11 11.21 -20.55 20.21
C ARG A 11 12.59 -21.17 20.44
N LYS A 12 13.19 -20.99 21.63
CA LYS A 12 14.51 -21.57 21.97
C LYS A 12 14.54 -23.10 21.87
N SER A 13 13.43 -23.76 22.20
CA SER A 13 13.30 -25.22 22.14
C SER A 13 12.85 -25.75 20.77
N MET A 14 12.73 -24.87 19.77
CA MET A 14 12.21 -25.18 18.43
C MET A 14 10.85 -25.90 18.48
N ALA A 15 10.04 -25.64 19.52
CA ALA A 15 8.74 -26.28 19.70
C ALA A 15 7.75 -25.78 18.65
N LEU A 16 7.79 -24.48 18.34
CA LEU A 16 6.89 -23.82 17.41
C LEU A 16 6.88 -24.50 16.02
N GLY A 17 8.05 -24.89 15.51
CA GLY A 17 8.20 -25.56 14.21
C GLY A 17 7.74 -27.02 14.18
N ARG A 18 7.63 -27.69 15.35
CA ARG A 18 7.37 -29.14 15.49
C ARG A 18 5.90 -29.51 15.66
N GLY A 19 5.00 -28.53 15.77
CA GLY A 19 3.56 -28.75 15.87
C GLY A 19 3.02 -28.55 17.28
N ILE A 20 1.69 -28.57 17.39
CA ILE A 20 0.94 -28.20 18.60
C ILE A 20 1.33 -28.99 19.84
N LYS A 21 1.52 -30.32 19.73
CA LYS A 21 1.94 -31.19 20.85
C LYS A 21 3.30 -30.81 21.43
N ALA A 22 4.23 -30.36 20.58
CA ALA A 22 5.55 -29.92 21.03
C ALA A 22 5.48 -28.58 21.77
N VAL A 23 4.58 -27.69 21.33
CA VAL A 23 4.29 -26.41 22.01
C VAL A 23 3.68 -26.68 23.38
N GLU A 24 2.64 -27.52 23.45
CA GLU A 24 2.00 -27.94 24.69
C GLU A 24 3.00 -28.50 25.72
N ALA A 25 3.81 -29.49 25.30
CA ALA A 25 4.86 -30.06 26.14
C ALA A 25 5.95 -29.04 26.54
N CYS A 26 6.18 -28.01 25.74
CA CYS A 26 7.11 -26.94 26.09
C CYS A 26 6.52 -26.01 27.15
N LEU A 27 5.24 -25.64 27.02
CA LEU A 27 4.53 -24.80 27.98
C LEU A 27 4.42 -25.48 29.34
N HIS A 28 4.02 -26.77 29.39
CA HIS A 28 3.97 -27.53 30.63
C HIS A 28 5.34 -27.66 31.30
N ARG A 29 6.42 -27.93 30.55
CA ARG A 29 7.78 -27.94 31.11
C ARG A 29 8.23 -26.59 31.66
N GLY A 30 7.72 -25.50 31.09
CA GLY A 30 7.94 -24.15 31.60
C GLY A 30 7.06 -23.76 32.78
N LYS A 31 6.18 -24.67 33.24
CA LYS A 31 5.15 -24.41 34.26
C LYS A 31 4.26 -23.23 33.89
N HIS A 32 3.95 -23.09 32.61
CA HIS A 32 3.03 -22.08 32.11
C HIS A 32 1.61 -22.64 32.08
N GLU A 33 0.68 -22.00 32.80
CA GLU A 33 -0.74 -22.38 32.82
C GLU A 33 -1.51 -21.67 31.70
N PHE A 34 -2.33 -22.41 30.98
CA PHE A 34 -3.15 -21.91 29.88
C PHE A 34 -4.49 -22.65 29.86
N ASP A 35 -5.55 -21.96 29.42
CA ASP A 35 -6.92 -22.47 29.37
C ASP A 35 -7.16 -23.28 28.08
N SER A 36 -6.58 -22.82 26.97
CA SER A 36 -6.64 -23.55 25.70
C SER A 36 -5.45 -23.25 24.79
N LEU A 37 -5.15 -24.22 23.93
CA LEU A 37 -4.13 -24.16 22.89
C LEU A 37 -4.72 -24.76 21.61
N GLN A 38 -4.66 -24.00 20.52
CA GLN A 38 -5.17 -24.45 19.22
C GLN A 38 -4.29 -23.94 18.07
N GLU A 39 -4.32 -24.63 16.93
CA GLU A 39 -3.73 -24.09 15.71
C GLU A 39 -4.49 -22.85 15.25
N ALA A 40 -3.76 -21.87 14.74
CA ALA A 40 -4.32 -20.62 14.26
C ALA A 40 -3.53 -20.12 13.04
N LYS A 41 -4.14 -19.19 12.32
CA LYS A 41 -3.48 -18.47 11.24
C LYS A 41 -3.93 -17.02 11.18
N LEU A 42 -3.01 -16.15 10.79
CA LEU A 42 -3.33 -14.80 10.36
C LEU A 42 -3.37 -14.82 8.84
N SER A 43 -4.53 -14.48 8.28
CA SER A 43 -4.75 -14.60 6.83
C SER A 43 -4.35 -13.36 6.06
N CYS A 44 -3.49 -13.58 5.07
CA CYS A 44 -3.01 -12.66 4.05
C CYS A 44 -2.52 -13.52 2.88
N PHE A 45 -1.93 -12.94 1.83
CA PHE A 45 -1.48 -13.72 0.66
C PHE A 45 -0.57 -14.89 1.00
N ARG A 46 0.23 -14.76 2.06
CA ARG A 46 0.97 -15.85 2.67
C ARG A 46 0.55 -15.99 4.12
N ASP A 47 -0.42 -16.86 4.37
CA ASP A 47 -0.91 -17.19 5.72
C ASP A 47 0.25 -17.34 6.72
N ILE A 48 0.22 -16.55 7.80
CA ILE A 48 1.14 -16.73 8.92
C ILE A 48 0.52 -17.77 9.83
N ARG A 49 1.05 -18.99 9.81
CA ARG A 49 0.58 -20.09 10.66
C ARG A 49 1.19 -19.99 12.05
N GLY A 50 0.45 -20.41 13.05
CA GLY A 50 0.90 -20.39 14.43
C GLY A 50 -0.10 -21.08 15.34
N TYR A 51 -0.09 -20.64 16.59
CA TYR A 51 -0.92 -21.19 17.65
C TYR A 51 -1.61 -20.06 18.39
N LYS A 52 -2.90 -20.24 18.68
CA LYS A 52 -3.65 -19.39 19.59
C LYS A 52 -3.58 -20.02 20.98
N ILE A 53 -3.15 -19.24 21.96
CA ILE A 53 -3.09 -19.64 23.36
C ILE A 53 -3.98 -18.71 24.16
N VAL A 54 -4.89 -19.26 24.95
CA VAL A 54 -5.73 -18.49 25.88
C VAL A 54 -5.26 -18.76 27.30
N SER A 55 -5.06 -17.72 28.10
CA SER A 55 -4.70 -17.84 29.51
C SER A 55 -5.30 -16.67 30.29
N SER A 56 -6.12 -16.99 31.29
CA SER A 56 -6.77 -15.98 32.15
C SER A 56 -7.61 -14.96 31.36
N GLY A 57 -8.25 -15.41 30.27
CA GLY A 57 -9.07 -14.57 29.40
C GLY A 57 -8.31 -13.76 28.34
N GLU A 58 -6.98 -13.72 28.40
CA GLU A 58 -6.13 -13.09 27.36
C GLU A 58 -5.78 -14.10 26.26
N CYS A 59 -5.66 -13.60 25.03
CA CYS A 59 -5.41 -14.38 23.83
C CYS A 59 -4.07 -14.00 23.18
N ALA A 60 -3.21 -14.97 22.94
CA ALA A 60 -1.92 -14.76 22.32
C ALA A 60 -1.75 -15.53 21.01
N PHE A 61 -1.07 -14.93 20.04
CA PHE A 61 -0.66 -15.59 18.80
C PHE A 61 0.84 -15.92 18.83
N PHE A 62 1.16 -17.21 18.79
CA PHE A 62 2.53 -17.71 18.72
C PHE A 62 2.79 -18.19 17.28
N PRO A 63 3.48 -17.40 16.44
CA PRO A 63 3.77 -17.80 15.07
C PRO A 63 4.69 -19.01 15.03
N ARG A 64 4.47 -19.89 14.06
CA ARG A 64 5.28 -21.09 13.84
C ARG A 64 6.68 -20.75 13.34
N ASP A 65 6.73 -19.82 12.40
CA ASP A 65 7.97 -19.35 11.78
C ASP A 65 7.80 -17.89 11.33
N LEU A 66 8.77 -17.05 11.69
CA LEU A 66 8.92 -15.67 11.23
C LEU A 66 10.28 -15.47 10.56
N SER A 67 10.81 -16.51 9.93
CA SER A 67 12.07 -16.45 9.18
C SER A 67 12.04 -15.35 8.12
N GLU A 68 13.22 -14.80 7.85
CA GLU A 68 13.38 -13.75 6.83
C GLU A 68 12.88 -14.24 5.47
N ILE A 69 12.04 -13.41 4.84
CA ILE A 69 11.44 -13.73 3.55
C ILE A 69 12.37 -13.21 2.45
N LYS A 70 13.16 -14.12 1.89
CA LYS A 70 14.14 -13.83 0.83
C LYS A 70 13.50 -13.49 -0.51
N VAL A 71 12.38 -14.14 -0.84
CA VAL A 71 11.65 -13.95 -2.11
C VAL A 71 10.33 -13.27 -1.79
N GLY A 72 10.13 -12.06 -2.34
CA GLY A 72 8.88 -11.32 -2.20
C GLY A 72 7.70 -12.01 -2.89
N SER A 73 6.49 -11.58 -2.54
CA SER A 73 5.28 -12.02 -3.26
C SER A 73 5.31 -11.59 -4.74
N GLY A 74 4.44 -12.19 -5.57
CA GLY A 74 4.21 -11.68 -6.93
C GLY A 74 3.83 -10.20 -6.95
N LEU A 75 3.15 -9.71 -5.91
CA LEU A 75 2.80 -8.31 -5.76
C LEU A 75 4.01 -7.40 -5.47
N ALA A 76 4.97 -7.90 -4.69
CA ALA A 76 6.26 -7.21 -4.50
C ALA A 76 7.01 -7.11 -5.82
N TRP A 77 7.01 -8.19 -6.61
CA TRP A 77 7.61 -8.18 -7.94
C TRP A 77 6.91 -7.19 -8.90
N TYR A 78 5.57 -7.15 -8.92
CA TYR A 78 4.83 -6.16 -9.71
C TYR A 78 5.15 -4.72 -9.28
N ARG A 79 5.18 -4.45 -7.98
CA ARG A 79 5.57 -3.14 -7.43
C ARG A 79 6.94 -2.71 -7.94
N ASP A 80 7.94 -3.57 -7.78
CA ASP A 80 9.32 -3.24 -8.13
C ASP A 80 9.48 -3.09 -9.65
N THR A 81 8.79 -3.92 -10.43
CA THR A 81 8.78 -3.87 -11.90
C THR A 81 8.13 -2.58 -12.42
N PHE A 82 6.93 -2.24 -11.95
CA PHE A 82 6.22 -1.05 -12.43
C PHE A 82 6.87 0.26 -11.99
N ALA A 83 7.51 0.27 -10.81
CA ALA A 83 8.27 1.43 -10.33
C ALA A 83 9.40 1.84 -11.29
N THR A 84 9.94 0.92 -12.11
CA THR A 84 10.94 1.25 -13.15
C THR A 84 10.41 2.16 -14.27
N THR A 85 9.09 2.38 -14.32
CA THR A 85 8.40 3.19 -15.34
C THR A 85 7.50 4.26 -14.73
N GLU A 86 7.76 4.62 -13.46
CA GLU A 86 6.99 5.61 -12.69
C GLU A 86 5.51 5.23 -12.52
N ILE A 87 5.19 3.94 -12.62
CA ILE A 87 3.83 3.44 -12.40
C ILE A 87 3.75 2.85 -11.00
N VAL A 88 2.89 3.43 -10.17
CA VAL A 88 2.52 2.79 -8.90
C VAL A 88 1.70 1.53 -9.16
N LEU A 89 1.76 0.60 -8.23
CA LEU A 89 1.04 -0.66 -8.31
C LEU A 89 -0.47 -0.43 -8.49
N PRO A 90 -1.06 -0.81 -9.64
CA PRO A 90 -2.44 -0.47 -9.91
C PRO A 90 -3.45 -1.18 -9.00
N PRO A 91 -4.34 -0.45 -8.30
CA PRO A 91 -5.46 -1.06 -7.61
C PRO A 91 -6.59 -1.42 -8.59
N TYR A 92 -7.46 -2.34 -8.20
CA TYR A 92 -8.68 -2.71 -8.96
C TYR A 92 -8.46 -3.42 -10.29
N HIS A 93 -7.25 -3.95 -10.54
CA HIS A 93 -6.94 -4.78 -11.69
C HIS A 93 -6.61 -6.21 -11.27
N SER A 94 -6.90 -7.18 -12.14
CA SER A 94 -6.67 -8.60 -11.88
C SER A 94 -5.17 -8.93 -11.90
N PHE A 95 -4.76 -9.96 -11.16
CA PHE A 95 -3.37 -10.43 -11.22
C PHE A 95 -2.94 -10.91 -12.61
N GLY A 96 -3.87 -11.43 -13.42
CA GLY A 96 -3.58 -11.79 -14.80
C GLY A 96 -3.10 -10.59 -15.62
N PHE A 97 -3.84 -9.48 -15.54
CA PHE A 97 -3.48 -8.23 -16.21
C PHE A 97 -2.13 -7.68 -15.72
N LEU A 98 -1.92 -7.63 -14.40
CA LEU A 98 -0.64 -7.16 -13.83
C LEU A 98 0.53 -8.08 -14.21
N SER A 99 0.30 -9.38 -14.25
CA SER A 99 1.32 -10.37 -14.63
C SER A 99 1.73 -10.25 -16.08
N GLU A 100 0.77 -10.04 -16.98
CA GLU A 100 1.03 -9.86 -18.40
C GLU A 100 1.93 -8.65 -18.64
N TYR A 101 1.54 -7.48 -18.13
CA TYR A 101 2.30 -6.25 -18.33
C TYR A 101 3.59 -6.20 -17.54
N GLY A 102 3.61 -6.72 -16.32
CA GLY A 102 4.84 -6.89 -15.56
C GLY A 102 5.85 -7.74 -16.35
N GLY A 103 5.38 -8.82 -16.98
CA GLY A 103 6.22 -9.67 -17.82
C GLY A 103 6.80 -8.91 -19.01
N LYS A 104 5.96 -8.18 -19.76
CA LYS A 104 6.39 -7.36 -20.91
C LYS A 104 7.44 -6.31 -20.52
N ILE A 105 7.18 -5.56 -19.44
CA ILE A 105 8.09 -4.52 -18.90
C ILE A 105 9.42 -5.13 -18.45
N SER A 106 9.39 -6.24 -17.70
CA SER A 106 10.60 -6.89 -17.17
C SER A 106 11.52 -7.48 -18.25
N LYS A 107 10.96 -7.86 -19.40
CA LYS A 107 11.68 -8.52 -20.51
C LYS A 107 12.04 -7.56 -21.64
N SER A 108 11.75 -6.26 -21.48
CA SER A 108 12.07 -5.25 -22.48
C SER A 108 13.58 -5.15 -22.67
N ASN A 109 14.02 -5.05 -23.92
CA ASN A 109 15.44 -4.97 -24.30
C ASN A 109 15.95 -3.53 -24.30
N SER A 110 15.06 -2.54 -24.27
CA SER A 110 15.39 -1.12 -24.24
C SER A 110 14.46 -0.33 -23.31
N GLU A 111 14.90 0.87 -22.93
CA GLU A 111 14.06 1.80 -22.16
C GLU A 111 12.82 2.22 -22.95
N GLU A 112 12.95 2.46 -24.25
CA GLU A 112 11.85 2.86 -25.12
C GLU A 112 10.77 1.78 -25.21
N GLU A 113 11.17 0.52 -25.39
CA GLU A 113 10.24 -0.63 -25.39
C GLU A 113 9.54 -0.78 -24.03
N ARG A 114 10.30 -0.62 -22.94
CA ARG A 114 9.78 -0.69 -21.57
C ARG A 114 8.71 0.37 -21.33
N TYR A 115 8.97 1.62 -21.71
CA TYR A 115 8.01 2.71 -21.59
C TYR A 115 6.82 2.57 -22.55
N ALA A 116 7.01 2.00 -23.75
CA ALA A 116 5.92 1.71 -24.66
C ALA A 116 4.94 0.69 -24.03
N HIS A 117 5.43 -0.40 -23.45
CA HIS A 117 4.60 -1.36 -22.73
C HIS A 117 3.88 -0.74 -21.52
N ALA A 118 4.59 0.07 -20.73
CA ALA A 118 4.01 0.77 -19.59
C ALA A 118 2.91 1.77 -20.01
N ASN A 119 3.12 2.51 -21.09
CA ASN A 119 2.14 3.45 -21.64
C ASN A 119 0.90 2.72 -22.17
N ASN A 120 1.08 1.60 -22.87
CA ASN A 120 -0.03 0.77 -23.35
C ASN A 120 -0.86 0.22 -22.19
N MET A 121 -0.21 -0.22 -21.11
CA MET A 121 -0.89 -0.65 -19.89
C MET A 121 -1.83 0.44 -19.36
N LEU A 122 -1.33 1.67 -19.23
CA LEU A 122 -2.11 2.79 -18.71
C LEU A 122 -3.31 3.14 -19.61
N LEU A 123 -3.11 3.14 -20.93
CA LEU A 123 -4.17 3.41 -21.90
C LEU A 123 -5.30 2.37 -21.82
N GLU A 124 -4.95 1.09 -21.66
CA GLU A 124 -5.94 0.02 -21.47
C GLU A 124 -6.65 0.09 -20.12
N MET A 125 -5.94 0.49 -19.06
CA MET A 125 -6.52 0.62 -17.73
C MET A 125 -7.52 1.78 -17.61
N TYR A 126 -7.24 2.90 -18.30
CA TYR A 126 -7.92 4.18 -18.07
C TYR A 126 -8.53 4.75 -19.36
N THR A 127 -9.52 4.04 -19.88
CA THR A 127 -10.40 4.60 -20.91
C THR A 127 -11.26 5.73 -20.34
N PRO A 128 -11.75 6.68 -21.16
CA PRO A 128 -12.63 7.75 -20.67
C PRO A 128 -13.86 7.24 -19.90
N PRO A 129 -14.57 6.18 -20.35
CA PRO A 129 -15.64 5.57 -19.54
C PRO A 129 -15.14 5.07 -18.18
N ARG A 130 -13.99 4.40 -18.14
CA ARG A 130 -13.42 3.90 -16.88
C ARG A 130 -13.03 5.01 -15.91
N MET A 131 -12.47 6.11 -16.41
CA MET A 131 -12.15 7.28 -15.59
C MET A 131 -13.43 7.92 -15.02
N ALA A 132 -14.48 8.04 -15.83
CA ALA A 132 -15.78 8.53 -15.39
C ALA A 132 -16.39 7.63 -14.30
N ASP A 133 -16.37 6.31 -14.49
CA ASP A 133 -16.86 5.34 -13.50
C ASP A 133 -16.12 5.44 -12.16
N LEU A 134 -14.80 5.65 -12.19
CA LEU A 134 -14.01 5.82 -10.97
C LEU A 134 -14.37 7.10 -10.24
N ILE A 135 -14.43 8.23 -10.96
CA ILE A 135 -14.70 9.56 -10.37
C ILE A 135 -16.15 9.65 -9.85
N CYS A 136 -17.11 9.30 -10.70
CA CYS A 136 -18.54 9.44 -10.39
C CYS A 136 -19.04 8.29 -9.50
N GLY A 137 -18.42 7.12 -9.57
CA GLY A 137 -18.77 5.94 -8.77
C GLY A 137 -17.90 5.80 -7.53
N ALA A 138 -16.79 5.07 -7.64
CA ALA A 138 -16.02 4.61 -6.47
C ALA A 138 -15.46 5.75 -5.61
N TRP A 139 -15.03 6.86 -6.23
CA TRP A 139 -14.40 7.97 -5.53
C TRP A 139 -15.42 8.96 -4.96
N SER A 140 -16.58 9.14 -5.60
CA SER A 140 -17.65 10.02 -5.10
C SER A 140 -18.18 9.64 -3.72
N GLN A 141 -18.08 8.36 -3.37
CA GLN A 141 -18.55 7.82 -2.09
C GLN A 141 -17.55 7.99 -0.94
N ARG A 142 -16.38 8.60 -1.17
CA ARG A 142 -15.30 8.73 -0.18
C ARG A 142 -15.16 10.15 0.32
N ILE A 143 -15.04 10.31 1.64
CA ILE A 143 -14.92 11.64 2.27
C ILE A 143 -13.63 12.32 1.80
N THR A 144 -12.54 11.56 1.73
CA THR A 144 -11.23 12.01 1.21
C THR A 144 -11.33 12.61 -0.19
N PHE A 145 -12.27 12.15 -1.02
CA PHE A 145 -12.36 12.50 -2.44
C PHE A 145 -13.47 13.51 -2.76
N ALA A 146 -14.52 13.57 -1.94
CA ALA A 146 -15.73 14.34 -2.23
C ALA A 146 -15.45 15.82 -2.55
N GLN A 147 -14.53 16.45 -1.81
CA GLN A 147 -14.21 17.88 -1.99
C GLN A 147 -13.34 18.20 -3.21
N TYR A 148 -12.82 17.19 -3.92
CA TYR A 148 -11.95 17.35 -5.09
C TYR A 148 -12.62 16.90 -6.40
N GLN A 149 -13.89 16.51 -6.35
CA GLN A 149 -14.58 15.94 -7.52
C GLN A 149 -14.61 16.87 -8.72
N GLU A 150 -14.95 18.14 -8.52
CA GLU A 150 -15.04 19.12 -9.61
C GLU A 150 -13.70 19.27 -10.33
N GLN A 151 -12.63 19.49 -9.57
CA GLN A 151 -11.26 19.59 -10.09
C GLN A 151 -10.82 18.31 -10.82
N LEU A 152 -11.16 17.12 -10.30
CA LEU A 152 -10.88 15.85 -10.97
C LEU A 152 -11.64 15.73 -12.31
N ILE A 153 -12.92 16.11 -12.33
CA ILE A 153 -13.75 16.09 -13.54
C ILE A 153 -13.17 17.04 -14.58
N GLU A 154 -12.77 18.25 -14.19
CA GLU A 154 -12.15 19.24 -15.08
C GLU A 154 -10.82 18.73 -15.64
N ALA A 155 -9.97 18.14 -14.80
CA ALA A 155 -8.70 17.56 -15.24
C ALA A 155 -8.91 16.41 -16.25
N VAL A 156 -9.88 15.53 -16.03
CA VAL A 156 -10.22 14.46 -16.98
C VAL A 156 -10.82 15.02 -18.26
N LYS A 157 -11.69 16.04 -18.21
CA LYS A 157 -12.20 16.71 -19.41
C LYS A 157 -11.06 17.32 -20.22
N ALA A 158 -10.13 18.01 -19.57
CA ALA A 158 -8.94 18.57 -20.21
C ALA A 158 -8.09 17.47 -20.88
N TYR A 159 -7.90 16.33 -20.20
CA TYR A 159 -7.22 15.16 -20.78
C TYR A 159 -7.94 14.66 -22.05
N CYS A 160 -9.26 14.47 -21.99
CA CYS A 160 -10.05 14.01 -23.13
C CYS A 160 -10.04 14.99 -24.32
N LEU A 161 -9.82 16.29 -24.06
CA LEU A 161 -9.67 17.33 -25.08
C LEU A 161 -8.23 17.46 -25.62
N GLY A 162 -7.29 16.63 -25.16
CA GLY A 162 -5.89 16.69 -25.56
C GLY A 162 -5.09 17.80 -24.88
N LEU A 163 -5.65 18.47 -23.87
CA LEU A 163 -5.02 19.56 -23.12
C LEU A 163 -4.19 18.98 -21.96
N TYR A 164 -3.20 18.13 -22.26
CA TYR A 164 -2.50 17.31 -21.25
C TYR A 164 -1.77 18.13 -20.18
N GLY A 165 -1.17 19.26 -20.56
CA GLY A 165 -0.51 20.15 -19.59
C GLY A 165 -1.50 20.70 -18.57
N VAL A 166 -2.67 21.15 -19.03
CA VAL A 166 -3.77 21.63 -18.18
C VAL A 166 -4.29 20.50 -17.29
N ALA A 167 -4.50 19.31 -17.86
CA ALA A 167 -4.97 18.14 -17.13
C ALA A 167 -4.00 17.75 -16.00
N ILE A 168 -2.70 17.71 -16.29
CA ILE A 168 -1.65 17.38 -15.30
C ILE A 168 -1.58 18.46 -14.22
N VAL A 169 -1.48 19.74 -14.59
CA VAL A 169 -1.40 20.82 -13.60
C VAL A 169 -2.66 20.87 -12.73
N GLY A 170 -3.83 20.62 -13.31
CA GLY A 170 -5.11 20.58 -12.58
C GLY A 170 -5.22 19.42 -11.59
N ILE A 171 -4.51 18.31 -11.79
CA ILE A 171 -4.62 17.12 -10.93
C ILE A 171 -3.60 17.10 -9.78
N LEU A 172 -2.50 17.86 -9.89
CA LEU A 172 -1.47 17.95 -8.84
C LEU A 172 -2.04 18.44 -7.50
N PRO A 173 -2.86 19.51 -7.42
CA PRO A 173 -3.46 19.94 -6.16
C PRO A 173 -4.37 18.89 -5.53
N CYS A 174 -5.09 18.09 -6.34
CA CYS A 174 -5.92 17.00 -5.83
C CYS A 174 -5.07 15.95 -5.10
N ILE A 175 -3.93 15.56 -5.68
CA ILE A 175 -3.00 14.61 -5.04
C ILE A 175 -2.56 15.13 -3.66
N GLU A 176 -2.13 16.39 -3.57
CA GLU A 176 -1.73 16.97 -2.28
C GLU A 176 -2.89 17.07 -1.29
N GLY A 177 -4.08 17.39 -1.80
CA GLY A 177 -5.31 17.44 -1.03
C GLY A 177 -5.67 16.10 -0.41
N PHE A 178 -5.67 15.02 -1.21
CA PHE A 178 -5.92 13.66 -0.72
C PHE A 178 -4.94 13.26 0.37
N LEU A 179 -3.66 13.63 0.25
CA LEU A 179 -2.66 13.33 1.26
C LEU A 179 -2.94 14.03 2.59
N ARG A 180 -3.42 15.28 2.57
CA ARG A 180 -3.83 15.99 3.78
C ARG A 180 -5.03 15.31 4.45
N GLU A 181 -6.03 14.91 3.67
CA GLU A 181 -7.20 14.20 4.18
C GLU A 181 -6.83 12.84 4.78
N LEU A 182 -5.99 12.05 4.11
CA LEU A 182 -5.46 10.80 4.66
C LEU A 182 -4.76 11.03 6.00
N GLY A 183 -4.00 12.11 6.14
CA GLY A 183 -3.37 12.52 7.39
C GLY A 183 -4.38 12.76 8.52
N LYS A 184 -5.49 13.45 8.24
CA LYS A 184 -6.57 13.67 9.20
C LYS A 184 -7.19 12.34 9.67
N HIS A 185 -7.46 11.42 8.75
CA HIS A 185 -8.04 10.11 9.08
C HIS A 185 -7.17 9.25 9.99
N VAL A 186 -5.84 9.45 9.97
CA VAL A 186 -4.92 8.71 10.84
C VAL A 186 -4.44 9.50 12.07
N SER A 187 -5.12 10.62 12.37
CA SER A 187 -4.79 11.55 13.47
C SER A 187 -3.37 12.14 13.37
N LEU A 188 -2.88 12.36 12.15
CA LEU A 188 -1.64 13.06 11.83
C LEU A 188 -1.93 14.16 10.81
N PRO A 189 -2.60 15.25 11.22
CA PRO A 189 -2.97 16.32 10.29
C PRO A 189 -1.72 16.91 9.65
N VAL A 190 -1.69 16.89 8.31
CA VAL A 190 -0.63 17.51 7.53
C VAL A 190 -0.92 19.01 7.44
N LYS A 191 0.00 19.83 7.96
CA LYS A 191 -0.11 21.30 7.90
C LYS A 191 0.10 21.80 6.46
N ASP A 192 0.11 23.12 6.28
CA ASP A 192 0.12 23.78 4.97
C ASP A 192 1.25 23.31 4.03
N ALA A 193 2.43 23.00 4.58
CA ALA A 193 3.53 22.38 3.84
C ALA A 193 3.47 20.85 3.92
N VAL A 194 3.07 20.20 2.81
CA VAL A 194 3.22 18.74 2.65
C VAL A 194 4.70 18.47 2.36
N ASN A 195 5.47 18.13 3.39
CA ASN A 195 6.81 17.59 3.20
C ASN A 195 6.78 16.06 3.16
N ILE A 196 7.77 15.49 2.47
CA ILE A 196 7.87 14.03 2.31
C ILE A 196 7.91 13.32 3.66
N GLU A 197 8.57 13.87 4.68
CA GLU A 197 8.64 13.26 6.01
C GLU A 197 7.28 13.07 6.68
N THR A 198 6.38 14.05 6.56
CA THR A 198 5.04 13.97 7.14
C THR A 198 4.20 12.93 6.39
N LEU A 199 4.32 12.91 5.07
CA LEU A 199 3.67 11.91 4.22
C LEU A 199 4.09 10.48 4.58
N LEU A 200 5.39 10.25 4.77
CA LEU A 200 5.94 8.97 5.18
C LEU A 200 5.38 8.52 6.54
N LYS A 201 5.19 9.45 7.48
CA LYS A 201 4.54 9.17 8.77
C LYS A 201 3.07 8.77 8.59
N VAL A 202 2.33 9.44 7.69
CA VAL A 202 0.95 9.06 7.36
C VAL A 202 0.91 7.63 6.83
N PHE A 203 1.71 7.28 5.82
CA PHE A 203 1.73 5.92 5.29
C PHE A 203 2.19 4.88 6.31
N HIS A 204 3.18 5.20 7.14
CA HIS A 204 3.57 4.34 8.24
C HIS A 204 2.38 4.06 9.18
N ARG A 205 1.60 5.09 9.52
CA ARG A 205 0.42 4.95 10.39
C ARG A 205 -0.68 4.09 9.75
N ILE A 206 -0.92 4.23 8.44
CA ILE A 206 -1.85 3.35 7.71
C ILE A 206 -1.35 1.90 7.74
N LYS A 207 -0.06 1.66 7.46
CA LYS A 207 0.56 0.33 7.53
C LYS A 207 0.43 -0.29 8.93
N GLN A 208 0.61 0.50 9.99
CA GLN A 208 0.36 0.06 11.37
C GLN A 208 -1.10 -0.35 11.61
N GLY A 209 -2.06 0.34 11.00
CA GLY A 209 -3.47 -0.06 11.00
C GLY A 209 -3.68 -1.45 10.38
N GLU A 210 -2.99 -1.77 9.29
CA GLU A 210 -3.05 -3.11 8.68
C GLU A 210 -2.46 -4.19 9.58
N LEU A 211 -1.34 -3.95 10.25
CA LEU A 211 -0.79 -4.90 11.22
C LEU A 211 -1.77 -5.14 12.38
N LYS A 212 -2.38 -4.08 12.92
CA LYS A 212 -3.41 -4.20 13.97
C LYS A 212 -4.62 -5.00 13.51
N ARG A 213 -5.07 -4.80 12.26
CA ARG A 213 -6.15 -5.59 11.66
C ARG A 213 -5.76 -7.06 11.49
N LEU A 214 -4.54 -7.34 11.06
CA LEU A 214 -4.03 -8.69 10.86
C LEU A 214 -4.01 -9.51 12.16
N VAL A 215 -3.64 -8.87 13.27
CA VAL A 215 -3.57 -9.49 14.61
C VAL A 215 -4.82 -9.24 15.45
N ALA A 216 -5.91 -8.73 14.86
CA ALA A 216 -7.13 -8.46 15.60
C ALA A 216 -7.67 -9.74 16.26
N GLY A 217 -8.05 -9.63 17.54
CA GLY A 217 -8.47 -10.77 18.38
C GLY A 217 -7.34 -11.47 19.14
N TYR A 218 -6.13 -10.91 19.11
CA TYR A 218 -5.01 -11.30 19.97
C TYR A 218 -4.55 -10.10 20.79
N ASP A 219 -4.47 -10.28 22.11
CA ASP A 219 -3.95 -9.31 23.06
C ASP A 219 -2.42 -9.30 23.07
N TRP A 220 -1.82 -10.42 22.68
CA TRP A 220 -0.36 -10.56 22.59
C TRP A 220 0.09 -11.24 21.30
N TYR A 221 1.17 -10.72 20.72
CA TYR A 221 1.92 -11.32 19.61
C TYR A 221 3.39 -10.83 19.70
N PRO A 222 4.36 -11.49 19.04
CA PRO A 222 5.75 -11.05 19.08
C PRO A 222 5.97 -9.82 18.17
N ASP A 223 5.55 -8.65 18.65
CA ASP A 223 5.58 -7.35 17.96
C ASP A 223 6.96 -6.91 17.43
N LYS A 224 8.04 -7.39 18.05
CA LYS A 224 9.42 -7.18 17.59
C LYS A 224 9.80 -7.99 16.36
N GLU A 225 9.08 -9.08 16.08
CA GLU A 225 9.34 -9.98 14.96
C GLU A 225 8.26 -9.80 13.87
N LEU A 226 7.00 -9.79 14.26
CA LEU A 226 5.86 -9.51 13.39
C LEU A 226 5.68 -7.99 13.21
N THR A 227 6.56 -7.40 12.40
CA THR A 227 6.64 -5.95 12.16
C THR A 227 6.09 -5.57 10.77
N ILE A 228 5.90 -4.27 10.53
CA ILE A 228 5.61 -3.75 9.19
C ILE A 228 6.69 -4.14 8.19
N ASN A 229 7.98 -4.12 8.60
CA ASN A 229 9.07 -4.51 7.72
C ASN A 229 9.00 -6.00 7.36
N TYR A 230 8.55 -6.86 8.27
CA TYR A 230 8.29 -8.26 7.94
C TYR A 230 7.16 -8.38 6.91
N LEU A 231 6.05 -7.65 7.11
CA LEU A 231 4.91 -7.64 6.19
C LEU A 231 5.21 -7.00 4.82
N SER A 232 6.20 -6.11 4.73
CA SER A 232 6.57 -5.33 3.53
C SER A 232 7.10 -6.16 2.35
N ARG A 233 7.21 -7.48 2.50
CA ARG A 233 7.58 -8.40 1.41
C ARG A 233 6.42 -9.17 0.79
N TYR A 234 5.28 -9.29 1.46
CA TYR A 234 4.22 -10.18 1.00
C TYR A 234 2.79 -9.80 1.39
N HIS A 235 2.58 -8.99 2.43
CA HIS A 235 1.24 -8.60 2.83
C HIS A 235 0.65 -7.65 1.79
N GLU A 236 -0.46 -8.04 1.20
CA GLU A 236 -0.98 -7.46 -0.03
C GLU A 236 -1.25 -5.95 0.08
N ARG A 237 -1.93 -5.53 1.16
CA ARG A 237 -2.25 -4.11 1.38
C ARG A 237 -1.03 -3.28 1.74
N VAL A 238 -0.03 -3.89 2.39
CA VAL A 238 1.22 -3.21 2.72
C VAL A 238 2.04 -3.01 1.45
N GLN A 239 2.04 -3.96 0.50
CA GLN A 239 2.70 -3.78 -0.81
C GLN A 239 2.12 -2.59 -1.59
N MET A 240 0.79 -2.45 -1.60
CA MET A 240 0.13 -1.31 -2.25
C MET A 240 0.58 0.02 -1.65
N LEU A 241 0.63 0.12 -0.32
CA LEU A 241 1.09 1.33 0.39
C LEU A 241 2.58 1.60 0.17
N GLU A 242 3.42 0.56 0.13
CA GLU A 242 4.86 0.73 -0.18
C GLU A 242 5.08 1.21 -1.61
N SER A 243 4.28 0.75 -2.58
CA SER A 243 4.39 1.26 -3.95
C SER A 243 4.15 2.76 -4.02
N MET A 244 3.15 3.24 -3.28
CA MET A 244 2.84 4.67 -3.18
C MET A 244 3.99 5.44 -2.50
N GLU A 245 4.51 4.92 -1.39
CA GLU A 245 5.65 5.51 -0.68
C GLU A 245 6.89 5.64 -1.59
N MET A 246 7.22 4.58 -2.34
CA MET A 246 8.32 4.57 -3.30
C MET A 246 8.17 5.68 -4.35
N TYR A 247 6.97 5.85 -4.90
CA TYR A 247 6.72 6.88 -5.91
C TYR A 247 6.83 8.30 -5.34
N PHE A 248 6.23 8.55 -4.17
CA PHE A 248 6.32 9.88 -3.57
C PHE A 248 7.75 10.26 -3.22
N ARG A 249 8.53 9.32 -2.66
CA ARG A 249 9.93 9.54 -2.29
C ARG A 249 10.83 9.69 -3.52
N GLY A 250 10.67 8.81 -4.51
CA GLY A 250 11.58 8.68 -5.64
C GLY A 250 11.20 9.50 -6.87
N CYS A 251 9.98 10.03 -6.96
CA CYS A 251 9.50 10.77 -8.13
C CYS A 251 8.85 12.10 -7.72
N PHE A 252 7.69 12.05 -7.05
CA PHE A 252 6.82 13.22 -6.87
C PHE A 252 7.43 14.33 -6.00
N TYR A 253 8.07 13.96 -4.88
CA TYR A 253 8.79 14.86 -3.96
C TYR A 253 10.32 14.71 -4.03
N GLY A 254 10.83 13.92 -4.96
CA GLY A 254 12.28 13.75 -5.13
C GLY A 254 12.97 15.08 -5.43
N HIS A 255 14.24 15.23 -5.01
CA HIS A 255 15.02 16.40 -5.37
C HIS A 255 15.26 16.41 -6.88
N THR A 256 14.88 17.48 -7.57
CA THR A 256 14.91 17.56 -9.04
C THR A 256 16.27 17.26 -9.66
N GLU A 257 17.36 17.57 -8.96
CA GLU A 257 18.74 17.29 -9.39
C GLU A 257 19.13 15.79 -9.31
N SER A 258 18.42 15.01 -8.49
CA SER A 258 18.69 13.59 -8.25
C SER A 258 17.83 12.66 -9.10
N LEU A 259 16.87 13.20 -9.86
CA LEU A 259 15.95 12.42 -10.67
C LEU A 259 16.59 12.04 -12.02
N PRO A 260 16.33 10.83 -12.54
CA PRO A 260 16.64 10.51 -13.93
C PRO A 260 16.05 11.56 -14.87
N SER A 261 16.77 11.91 -15.93
CA SER A 261 16.36 12.96 -16.87
C SER A 261 15.00 12.72 -17.54
N HIS A 262 14.54 11.47 -17.59
CA HIS A 262 13.25 11.09 -18.13
C HIS A 262 12.09 11.16 -17.10
N PHE A 263 12.39 11.33 -15.80
CA PHE A 263 11.37 11.47 -14.74
C PHE A 263 10.87 12.91 -14.68
N VAL A 264 9.79 13.18 -15.41
CA VAL A 264 9.24 14.53 -15.60
C VAL A 264 7.99 14.82 -14.75
N LEU A 265 7.60 13.90 -13.87
CA LEU A 265 6.41 14.01 -13.02
C LEU A 265 6.68 14.51 -11.59
N ASN A 266 7.78 15.24 -11.40
CA ASN A 266 8.06 15.90 -10.12
C ASN A 266 7.17 17.14 -9.92
N ARG A 267 6.57 17.25 -8.74
CA ARG A 267 5.66 18.35 -8.39
C ARG A 267 6.34 19.73 -8.45
N HIS A 268 7.54 19.86 -7.89
CA HIS A 268 8.29 21.13 -7.91
C HIS A 268 8.80 21.45 -9.31
N GLY A 269 9.31 20.45 -10.04
CA GLY A 269 9.78 20.60 -11.41
C GLY A 269 8.70 21.11 -12.37
N ILE A 270 7.47 20.59 -12.24
CA ILE A 270 6.32 21.07 -13.03
C ILE A 270 5.89 22.47 -12.58
N ALA A 271 5.69 22.68 -11.26
CA ALA A 271 5.18 23.95 -10.74
C ALA A 271 6.09 25.15 -11.02
N HIS A 272 7.41 24.94 -11.05
CA HIS A 272 8.40 25.97 -11.36
C HIS A 272 8.79 26.02 -12.85
N GLY A 273 8.19 25.20 -13.71
CA GLY A 273 8.43 25.22 -15.14
C GLY A 273 9.81 24.69 -15.57
N PHE A 274 10.49 23.93 -14.71
CA PHE A 274 11.80 23.35 -15.01
C PHE A 274 11.71 22.18 -15.99
N PHE A 275 10.60 21.45 -15.99
CA PHE A 275 10.44 20.27 -16.83
C PHE A 275 9.67 20.61 -18.11
N LYS A 276 10.31 20.29 -19.25
CA LYS A 276 9.69 20.33 -20.58
C LYS A 276 9.23 18.91 -20.96
N GLY A 277 8.18 18.80 -21.78
CA GLY A 277 7.72 17.50 -22.29
C GLY A 277 6.92 16.65 -21.29
N TYR A 278 6.55 17.16 -20.11
CA TYR A 278 5.68 16.44 -19.18
C TYR A 278 4.24 16.28 -19.72
N ALA A 279 3.80 17.17 -20.60
CA ALA A 279 2.45 17.28 -21.13
C ALA A 279 2.12 16.17 -22.16
N THR A 280 2.07 14.92 -21.70
CA THR A 280 1.73 13.75 -22.51
C THR A 280 0.51 13.01 -21.93
N PRO A 281 -0.24 12.26 -22.74
CA PRO A 281 -1.38 11.49 -22.25
C PRO A 281 -0.95 10.46 -21.19
N SER A 282 0.14 9.75 -21.42
CA SER A 282 0.62 8.71 -20.50
C SER A 282 1.03 9.28 -19.14
N ASN A 283 1.58 10.49 -19.10
CA ASN A 283 1.95 11.14 -17.84
C ASN A 283 0.74 11.56 -17.01
N PHE A 284 -0.31 12.04 -17.66
CA PHE A 284 -1.60 12.23 -16.97
C PHE A 284 -2.10 10.91 -16.38
N LEU A 285 -2.06 9.82 -17.15
CA LEU A 285 -2.53 8.51 -16.69
C LEU A 285 -1.69 7.92 -15.55
N ARG A 286 -0.38 8.20 -15.48
CA ARG A 286 0.47 7.87 -14.33
C ARG A 286 -0.03 8.54 -13.05
N LEU A 287 -0.36 9.83 -13.12
CA LEU A 287 -0.92 10.58 -11.99
C LEU A 287 -2.35 10.12 -11.65
N PHE A 288 -3.15 9.77 -12.65
CA PHE A 288 -4.48 9.21 -12.44
C PHE A 288 -4.42 7.83 -11.75
N ASN A 289 -3.43 7.00 -12.10
CA ASN A 289 -3.15 5.74 -11.40
C ASN A 289 -2.72 5.98 -9.94
N LEU A 290 -1.88 6.99 -9.70
CA LEU A 290 -1.55 7.40 -8.33
C LEU A 290 -2.80 7.76 -7.52
N ILE A 291 -3.73 8.50 -8.12
CA ILE A 291 -5.01 8.82 -7.47
C ILE A 291 -5.85 7.58 -7.21
N SER A 292 -5.87 6.64 -8.15
CA SER A 292 -6.53 5.34 -7.93
C SER A 292 -5.96 4.64 -6.69
N LEU A 293 -4.64 4.67 -6.51
CA LEU A 293 -3.97 4.08 -5.35
C LEU A 293 -4.22 4.87 -4.05
N LEU A 294 -4.31 6.21 -4.13
CA LEU A 294 -4.75 7.05 -3.01
C LEU A 294 -6.18 6.72 -2.59
N SER A 295 -7.07 6.42 -3.55
CA SER A 295 -8.42 5.97 -3.26
C SER A 295 -8.43 4.62 -2.54
N PHE A 296 -7.56 3.69 -2.94
CA PHE A 296 -7.37 2.45 -2.20
C PHE A 296 -6.92 2.71 -0.76
N ALA A 297 -5.96 3.63 -0.53
CA ALA A 297 -5.54 4.00 0.82
C ALA A 297 -6.68 4.65 1.63
N ALA A 298 -7.52 5.48 1.00
CA ALA A 298 -8.71 6.06 1.62
C ALA A 298 -9.69 4.97 2.09
N ILE A 299 -9.92 3.93 1.29
CA ILE A 299 -10.76 2.78 1.68
C ILE A 299 -10.20 2.07 2.92
N LEU A 300 -8.88 1.97 3.06
CA LEU A 300 -8.28 1.33 4.24
C LEU A 300 -8.55 2.15 5.51
N VAL A 301 -8.54 3.48 5.44
CA VAL A 301 -8.69 4.34 6.63
C VAL A 301 -10.14 4.71 6.93
N GLU A 302 -10.99 4.84 5.91
CA GLU A 302 -12.42 5.16 6.06
C GLU A 302 -13.29 3.91 6.27
N GLY A 303 -12.79 2.71 5.94
CA GLY A 303 -13.59 1.49 5.88
C GLY A 303 -14.49 1.44 4.65
N ARG A 304 -15.53 0.59 4.68
CA ARG A 304 -16.46 0.41 3.54
C ARG A 304 -17.51 1.54 3.42
N GLY A 305 -17.13 2.80 3.58
CA GLY A 305 -18.01 3.96 3.34
C GLY A 305 -19.15 4.07 4.37
N ARG A 306 -19.70 5.30 4.49
CA ARG A 306 -20.71 5.75 5.46
C ARG A 306 -21.34 4.62 6.30
N GLU A 307 -20.73 4.29 7.43
CA GLU A 307 -21.56 4.04 8.61
C GLU A 307 -22.29 5.36 8.82
N THR A 308 -23.58 5.34 8.52
CA THR A 308 -24.51 6.42 8.84
C THR A 308 -24.19 6.89 10.25
N LEU A 309 -23.68 8.11 10.35
CA LEU A 309 -23.71 8.91 11.57
C LEU A 309 -25.20 9.10 11.90
N ASN A 310 -25.80 8.09 12.53
CA ASN A 310 -27.01 8.22 13.31
C ASN A 310 -26.55 8.45 14.75
N ASN A 311 -26.41 9.71 15.10
CA ASN A 311 -26.65 10.24 16.44
C ASN A 311 -27.42 11.55 16.25
#